data_AF-A0A454D0X4-F1
#
_entry.id   AF-A0A454D0X4-F1
#
_cell.length_a   1.000
_cell.length_b   1.000
_cell.length_c   1.000
_cell.angle_alpha   90.00
_cell.angle_beta   90.00
_cell.angle_gamma   90.00
#
_symmetry.space_group_name_H-M   'P 1'
#
loop_
_entity.id
_entity.type
_entity.pdbx_description
1 polymer ?
#
loop_
_entity_poly.entity_id
_entity_poly.type
_entity_poly.pdbx_seq_one_letter_code
_entity_poly.pdbx_strand_id
1 'polypeptide(L)'
;ALDKLTIVVQERQEAEEADRAAQAEQEAKLAAIAEQIAQDGIDVEALISALAGETKTKAKTKRAPRPAKYKYTDVSGEEKTWTGQGRTPSAIQEQLDAGKSLDDFLI
;
A
#
# COMPACT_ATOMS: atom_id res chain seq x y z
N ALA A 1 -18.85 -52.89 12.40
CA ALA A 1 -17.51 -52.25 12.29
C ALA A 1 -17.18 -51.93 10.83
N LEU A 2 -17.54 -52.81 9.90
CA LEU A 2 -17.37 -52.62 8.46
C LEU A 2 -18.18 -51.41 7.92
N ASP A 3 -19.42 -51.22 8.37
CA ASP A 3 -20.32 -50.16 7.90
C ASP A 3 -19.76 -48.74 8.08
N LYS A 4 -19.09 -48.48 9.22
CA LYS A 4 -18.49 -47.18 9.51
C LYS A 4 -17.31 -46.88 8.56
N LEU A 5 -16.55 -47.92 8.19
CA LEU A 5 -15.43 -47.76 7.26
C LEU A 5 -15.93 -47.52 5.83
N THR A 6 -16.99 -48.22 5.41
CA THR A 6 -17.63 -48.01 4.10
C THR A 6 -18.16 -46.59 3.96
N ILE A 7 -18.82 -46.06 4.99
CA ILE A 7 -19.32 -44.68 5.00
C ILE A 7 -18.17 -43.68 4.82
N VAL A 8 -17.10 -43.82 5.61
CA VAL A 8 -15.93 -42.93 5.51
C VAL A 8 -15.26 -43.00 4.14
N VAL A 9 -15.19 -44.19 3.52
CA VAL A 9 -14.63 -44.35 2.17
C VAL A 9 -15.52 -43.67 1.12
N GLN A 10 -16.85 -43.81 1.20
CA GLN A 10 -17.78 -43.13 0.29
C GLN A 10 -17.67 -41.61 0.42
N GLU A 11 -17.69 -41.08 1.65
CA GLU A 11 -17.55 -39.64 1.89
C GLU A 11 -16.23 -39.08 1.32
N ARG A 12 -15.15 -39.86 1.36
CA ARG A 12 -13.86 -39.45 0.78
C ARG A 12 -13.86 -39.49 -0.73
N GLN A 13 -14.47 -40.51 -1.34
CA GLN A 13 -14.61 -40.58 -2.80
C GLN A 13 -15.48 -39.46 -3.34
N GLU A 14 -16.60 -39.14 -2.70
CA GLU A 14 -17.47 -38.02 -3.08
C GLU A 14 -16.73 -36.68 -2.95
N ALA A 15 -15.95 -36.49 -1.88
CA ALA A 15 -15.14 -35.29 -1.71
C ALA A 15 -14.05 -35.15 -2.79
N GLU A 16 -13.34 -36.23 -3.12
CA GLU A 16 -12.32 -36.22 -4.18
C GLU A 16 -12.94 -36.01 -5.57
N GLU A 17 -14.10 -36.59 -5.84
CA GLU A 17 -14.81 -36.39 -7.10
C GLU A 17 -15.31 -34.95 -7.24
N ALA A 18 -15.82 -34.36 -6.16
CA ALA A 18 -16.21 -32.94 -6.13
C ALA A 18 -15.00 -32.01 -6.35
N ASP A 19 -13.86 -32.29 -5.72
CA ASP A 19 -12.63 -31.50 -5.93
C ASP A 19 -12.13 -31.63 -7.36
N ARG A 20 -12.10 -32.85 -7.91
CA ARG A 20 -11.72 -33.09 -9.31
C ARG A 20 -12.67 -32.41 -10.29
N ALA A 21 -13.98 -32.44 -10.04
CA ALA A 21 -14.96 -31.76 -10.87
C ALA A 21 -14.78 -30.24 -10.81
N ALA A 22 -14.51 -29.69 -9.62
CA ALA A 22 -14.21 -28.26 -9.47
C ALA A 22 -12.92 -27.87 -10.20
N GLN A 23 -11.85 -28.67 -10.09
CA GLN A 23 -10.60 -28.44 -10.82
C GLN A 23 -10.81 -28.48 -12.33
N ALA A 24 -11.51 -29.50 -12.84
CA ALA A 24 -11.82 -29.62 -14.27
C ALA A 24 -12.65 -28.43 -14.78
N GLU A 25 -13.60 -27.93 -13.98
CA GLU A 25 -14.38 -26.74 -14.35
C GLU A 25 -13.51 -25.47 -14.37
N GLN A 26 -12.59 -25.32 -13.40
CA GLN A 26 -11.63 -24.21 -13.38
C GLN A 26 -10.68 -24.26 -14.58
N GLU A 27 -10.14 -25.43 -14.91
CA GLU A 27 -9.26 -25.64 -16.07
C GLU A 27 -9.99 -25.34 -17.39
N ALA A 28 -11.24 -25.80 -17.52
CA ALA A 28 -12.07 -25.51 -18.70
C ALA A 28 -12.32 -24.00 -18.85
N LYS A 29 -12.62 -23.30 -17.74
CA LYS A 29 -12.77 -21.84 -17.74
C LYS A 29 -11.47 -21.14 -18.12
N LEU A 30 -10.33 -21.58 -17.58
CA LEU A 30 -9.03 -21.00 -17.88
C LEU A 30 -8.67 -21.17 -19.36
N ALA A 31 -8.93 -22.34 -19.93
CA ALA A 31 -8.72 -22.62 -21.35
C ALA A 31 -9.59 -21.74 -22.25
N ALA A 32 -10.87 -21.57 -21.90
CA ALA A 32 -11.78 -20.70 -22.65
C ALA A 32 -11.32 -19.23 -22.62
N ILE A 33 -10.86 -18.74 -21.46
CA ILE A 33 -10.32 -17.38 -21.33
C ILE A 33 -9.02 -17.23 -22.13
N ALA A 34 -8.14 -18.23 -22.10
CA ALA A 34 -6.90 -18.20 -22.88
C ALA A 34 -7.17 -18.15 -24.39
N GLU A 35 -8.17 -18.90 -24.88
CA GLU A 35 -8.59 -18.85 -26.29
C GLU A 35 -9.16 -17.47 -26.66
N GLN A 36 -9.99 -16.87 -25.80
CA GLN A 36 -10.52 -15.53 -26.00
C GLN A 36 -9.39 -14.47 -26.08
N ILE A 37 -8.42 -14.53 -25.16
CA ILE A 37 -7.25 -13.62 -25.15
C ILE A 37 -6.45 -13.75 -26.45
N ALA A 38 -6.24 -14.99 -26.92
CA ALA A 38 -5.52 -15.26 -28.16
C ALA A 38 -6.29 -14.76 -29.40
N GLN A 39 -7.62 -14.93 -29.43
CA GLN A 39 -8.48 -14.43 -30.51
C GLN A 39 -8.49 -12.90 -30.60
N ASP A 40 -8.52 -12.22 -29.45
CA ASP A 40 -8.49 -10.77 -29.37
C ASP A 40 -7.09 -10.18 -29.61
N GLY A 41 -6.07 -11.04 -29.80
CA GLY A 41 -4.68 -10.64 -30.03
C GLY A 41 -4.07 -9.90 -28.84
N ILE A 42 -4.59 -10.16 -27.64
CA ILE A 42 -4.14 -9.51 -26.41
C ILE A 42 -2.89 -10.23 -25.91
N ASP A 43 -1.82 -9.47 -25.73
CA ASP A 43 -0.61 -9.97 -25.10
C ASP A 43 -0.84 -10.21 -23.59
N VAL A 44 -0.48 -11.40 -23.11
CA VAL A 44 -0.75 -11.84 -21.72
C VAL A 44 0.00 -10.97 -20.71
N GLU A 45 1.24 -10.57 -21.01
CA GLU A 45 2.04 -9.72 -20.13
C GLU A 45 1.45 -8.30 -20.06
N ALA A 46 0.99 -7.75 -21.19
CA ALA A 46 0.30 -6.47 -21.23
C ALA A 46 -1.02 -6.50 -20.42
N LEU A 47 -1.79 -7.59 -20.48
CA LEU A 47 -3.03 -7.76 -19.72
C LEU A 47 -2.76 -7.84 -18.21
N ILE A 48 -1.77 -8.64 -17.80
CA ILE A 48 -1.33 -8.74 -16.40
C ILE A 48 -0.87 -7.36 -15.91
N SER A 49 -0.09 -6.64 -16.71
CA SER A 49 0.38 -5.30 -16.37
C SER A 49 -0.78 -4.28 -16.27
N ALA A 50 -1.80 -4.37 -17.13
CA ALA A 50 -2.98 -3.51 -17.05
C ALA A 50 -3.79 -3.76 -15.78
N LEU A 51 -4.04 -5.04 -15.46
CA LEU A 51 -4.73 -5.45 -14.23
C LEU A 51 -3.95 -5.08 -12.97
N ALA A 52 -2.62 -5.23 -12.99
CA ALA A 52 -1.73 -4.78 -11.92
C ALA A 52 -1.63 -3.24 -11.84
N GLY A 53 -1.85 -2.54 -12.95
CA GLY A 53 -1.87 -1.09 -13.05
C GLY A 53 -3.11 -0.45 -12.42
N GLU A 54 -4.27 -1.13 -12.45
CA GLU A 54 -5.50 -0.65 -11.82
C GLU A 54 -5.40 -0.57 -10.28
N THR A 55 -4.54 -1.37 -9.65
CA THR A 55 -4.32 -1.31 -8.19
C THR A 55 -3.26 -0.29 -7.75
N LYS A 56 -2.49 0.28 -8.70
CA LYS A 56 -1.58 1.39 -8.40
C LYS A 56 -2.37 2.68 -8.32
N THR A 57 -3.03 2.86 -7.18
CA THR A 57 -3.33 4.19 -6.62
C THR A 57 -2.17 5.12 -6.95
N LYS A 58 -2.46 6.11 -7.81
CA LYS A 58 -1.53 7.17 -8.22
C LYS A 58 -0.65 7.52 -7.04
N ALA A 59 0.64 7.17 -7.12
CA ALA A 59 1.61 7.60 -6.14
C ALA A 59 1.46 9.11 -6.03
N LYS A 60 0.92 9.59 -4.90
CA LYS A 60 0.81 11.02 -4.62
C LYS A 60 2.23 11.55 -4.69
N THR A 61 2.56 12.26 -5.76
CA THR A 61 3.75 13.10 -5.83
C THR A 61 3.80 13.89 -4.52
N LYS A 62 4.74 13.51 -3.64
CA LYS A 62 5.02 14.27 -2.43
C LYS A 62 5.38 15.67 -2.89
N ARG A 63 4.47 16.62 -2.68
CA ARG A 63 4.77 18.03 -2.86
C ARG A 63 6.04 18.32 -2.05
N ALA A 64 7.00 19.01 -2.65
CA ALA A 64 8.21 19.40 -1.95
C ALA A 64 7.81 20.10 -0.62
N PRO A 65 8.36 19.66 0.52
CA PRO A 65 8.04 20.30 1.80
C PRO A 65 8.41 21.78 1.70
N ARG A 66 7.51 22.65 2.18
CA ARG A 66 7.77 24.10 2.20
C ARG A 66 9.07 24.36 2.97
N PRO A 67 9.97 25.24 2.47
CA PRO A 67 11.22 25.53 3.14
C PRO A 67 10.93 26.08 4.54
N ALA A 68 11.74 25.68 5.51
CA ALA A 68 11.65 26.24 6.85
C ALA A 68 11.97 27.73 6.81
N LYS A 69 11.23 28.52 7.60
CA LYS A 69 11.35 29.97 7.62
C LYS A 69 12.27 30.45 8.74
N TYR A 70 12.38 29.68 9.83
CA TYR A 70 13.19 30.03 10.99
C TYR A 70 14.10 28.87 11.42
N LYS A 71 15.33 29.14 11.88
CA LYS A 71 16.27 28.20 12.52
C LYS A 71 16.51 28.64 13.95
N TYR A 72 16.46 27.71 14.91
CA TYR A 72 16.70 27.99 16.31
C TYR A 72 17.43 26.82 16.98
N THR A 73 18.18 27.12 18.05
CA THR A 73 18.83 26.10 18.88
C THR A 73 17.88 25.72 20.01
N ASP A 74 17.52 24.45 20.09
CA ASP A 74 16.66 23.93 21.15
C ASP A 74 17.41 23.83 22.48
N VAL A 75 16.69 23.64 23.59
CA VAL A 75 17.27 23.50 24.94
C VAL A 75 18.27 22.33 25.06
N SER A 76 18.20 21.37 24.14
CA SER A 76 19.13 20.24 24.03
C SER A 76 20.41 20.56 23.22
N GLY A 77 20.57 21.79 22.73
CA GLY A 77 21.70 22.21 21.90
C GLY A 77 21.58 21.81 20.43
N GLU A 78 20.45 21.25 20.02
CA GLU A 78 20.20 20.82 18.64
C GLU A 78 19.60 21.95 17.79
N GLU A 79 20.11 22.12 16.57
CA GLU A 79 19.57 23.08 15.62
C GLU A 79 18.29 22.53 14.98
N LYS A 80 17.16 23.19 15.24
CA LYS A 80 15.85 22.83 14.68
C LYS A 80 15.32 23.95 13.79
N THR A 81 14.43 23.58 12.88
CA THR A 81 13.83 24.51 11.93
C THR A 81 12.33 24.60 12.11
N TRP A 82 11.78 25.81 12.09
CA TRP A 82 10.36 26.08 12.24
C TRP A 82 9.80 26.77 11.00
N THR A 83 8.67 26.29 10.49
CA THR A 83 8.03 26.84 9.29
C THR A 83 7.22 28.11 9.57
N GLY A 84 7.13 28.55 10.84
CA GLY A 84 6.27 29.65 11.26
C GLY A 84 4.78 29.28 11.30
N GLN A 85 4.44 27.99 11.12
CA GLN A 85 3.08 27.49 11.18
C GLN A 85 2.86 26.70 12.47
N GLY A 86 1.83 27.07 13.24
CA GLY A 86 1.48 26.41 14.51
C GLY A 86 2.05 27.12 15.74
N ARG A 87 2.19 26.40 16.86
CA ARG A 87 2.73 26.97 18.11
C ARG A 87 4.21 27.30 17.96
N THR A 88 4.61 28.49 18.42
CA THR A 88 6.01 28.92 18.49
C THR A 88 6.79 27.97 19.40
N PRO A 89 7.94 27.44 18.94
CA PRO A 89 8.82 26.63 19.77
C PRO A 89 9.27 27.38 21.02
N SER A 90 9.36 26.69 22.16
CA SER A 90 9.75 27.27 23.46
C SER A 90 11.07 28.03 23.38
N ALA A 91 12.07 27.49 22.67
CA ALA A 91 13.36 28.13 22.50
C ALA A 91 13.31 29.45 21.71
N ILE A 92 12.37 29.61 20.77
CA ILE A 92 12.13 30.91 20.12
C ILE A 92 11.36 31.82 21.07
N GLN A 93 10.33 31.30 21.74
CA GLN A 93 9.50 32.07 22.68
C GLN A 93 10.35 32.72 23.78
N GLU A 94 11.25 31.98 24.41
CA GLU A 94 12.17 32.51 25.42
C GLU A 94 13.05 33.66 24.90
N GLN A 95 13.46 33.60 23.63
CA GLN A 95 14.27 34.65 23.01
C GLN A 95 13.41 35.87 22.63
N LEU A 96 12.15 35.66 22.23
CA LEU A 96 11.18 36.74 22.03
C LEU A 96 10.87 37.45 23.35
N ASP A 97 10.70 36.69 24.44
CA ASP A 97 10.49 37.23 25.80
C ASP A 97 11.74 37.97 26.32
N ALA A 98 12.94 37.55 25.89
CA ALA A 98 14.20 38.28 26.11
C ALA A 98 14.37 39.54 25.24
N GLY A 99 13.37 39.88 24.41
CA GLY A 99 13.34 41.10 23.60
C GLY A 99 13.98 40.97 22.22
N LYS A 100 14.30 39.76 21.75
CA LYS A 100 14.74 39.54 20.37
C LYS A 100 13.55 39.52 19.40
N SER A 101 13.78 39.89 18.15
CA SER A 101 12.76 39.74 17.11
C SER A 101 12.76 38.34 16.54
N LEU A 102 11.61 37.91 16.03
CA LEU A 102 11.47 36.64 15.31
C LEU A 102 12.34 36.62 14.03
N ASP A 103 12.65 37.80 13.49
CA ASP A 103 13.53 37.98 12.33
C ASP A 103 14.99 37.55 12.58
N ASP A 104 15.44 37.49 13.84
CA ASP A 104 16.78 37.02 14.21
C ASP A 104 16.96 35.51 13.93
N PHE A 105 15.85 34.79 13.82
CA PHE A 105 15.81 33.36 13.54
C PHE A 105 15.54 33.07 12.07
N LEU A 106 15.36 34.07 11.21
CA LEU A 106 15.00 33.89 9.80
C LEU A 106 16.15 33.20 9.04
N ILE A 107 15.83 32.20 8.20
CA ILE A 107 16.78 31.52 7.29
C ILE A 107 16.69 32.12 5.89
#